data_AF-A0A7Y7C4U6-F1
#
_entry.id   AF-A0A7Y7C4U6-F1
#
_cell.length_a   1.000
_cell.length_b   1.000
_cell.length_c   1.000
_cell.angle_alpha   90.00
_cell.angle_beta   90.00
_cell.angle_gamma   90.00
#
_symmetry.space_group_name_H-M   'P 1'
#
loop_
_entity.id
_entity.type
_entity.pdbx_description
1 polymer ?
#
loop_
_entity_poly.entity_id
_entity_poly.type
_entity_poly.pdbx_seq_one_letter_code
_entity_poly.pdbx_strand_id
1 'polypeptide(L)'
;MDRGPKAVNNVLVVLNTVLKTALKWGVIGQMPATLERLEVAPSAMAFYEPHEFERLEEAAAEVGRQHLAFTLLGGEAGLRCGEIIALEHTDVSLNHVRRSEWEGTSP
;
A
#
# COMPACT_ATOMS: atom_id res chain seq x y z
N MET A 1 -0.72 20.79 13.68
CA MET A 1 -0.46 19.88 12.55
C MET A 1 -1.78 19.61 11.87
N ASP A 2 -1.97 20.15 10.67
CA ASP A 2 -3.20 19.92 9.90
C ASP A 2 -3.12 18.55 9.23
N ARG A 3 -4.18 17.73 9.33
CA ARG A 3 -4.24 16.38 8.74
C ARG A 3 -5.23 16.41 7.58
N GLY A 4 -4.82 15.90 6.42
CA GLY A 4 -5.72 15.80 5.27
C GLY A 4 -6.98 14.97 5.58
N PRO A 5 -8.11 15.22 4.89
CA PRO A 5 -9.41 14.58 5.17
C PRO A 5 -9.37 13.03 5.25
N LYS A 6 -8.55 12.39 4.40
CA LYS A 6 -8.33 10.93 4.43
C LYS A 6 -7.68 10.47 5.74
N ALA A 7 -6.68 11.20 6.23
CA ALA A 7 -6.00 10.87 7.48
C ALA A 7 -6.94 11.06 8.68
N VAL A 8 -7.77 12.12 8.67
CA VAL A 8 -8.82 12.32 9.68
C VAL A 8 -9.82 11.15 9.65
N ASN A 9 -10.29 10.75 8.47
CA ASN A 9 -11.19 9.62 8.33
C ASN A 9 -10.62 8.30 8.85
N ASN A 10 -9.34 8.03 8.62
CA ASN A 10 -8.69 6.84 9.18
C ASN A 10 -8.72 6.85 10.71
N VAL A 11 -8.44 8.00 11.33
CA VAL A 11 -8.54 8.16 12.79
C VAL A 11 -9.98 7.97 13.26
N LEU A 12 -10.97 8.54 12.57
CA LEU A 12 -12.38 8.37 12.91
C LEU A 12 -12.84 6.92 12.81
N VAL A 13 -12.34 6.15 11.83
CA VAL A 13 -12.63 4.72 11.69
C VAL A 13 -12.09 3.93 12.88
N VAL A 14 -10.84 4.18 13.28
CA VAL A 14 -10.23 3.53 14.45
C VAL A 14 -10.98 3.90 15.73
N LEU A 15 -11.25 5.19 15.93
CA LEU A 15 -11.98 5.69 17.10
C LEU A 15 -13.39 5.08 17.19
N ASN A 16 -14.12 5.03 16.07
CA ASN A 16 -15.44 4.42 16.00
C ASN A 16 -15.40 2.93 16.38
N THR A 17 -14.36 2.22 15.92
CA THR A 17 -14.16 0.80 16.23
C THR A 17 -13.89 0.59 17.72
N VAL A 18 -13.03 1.40 18.32
CA VAL A 18 -12.72 1.35 19.75
C VAL A 18 -13.96 1.64 20.59
N LEU A 19 -14.71 2.70 20.28
CA LEU A 19 -15.91 3.07 21.04
C LEU A 19 -17.03 2.04 20.92
N LYS A 20 -17.25 1.47 19.73
CA LYS A 20 -18.20 0.36 19.54
C LYS A 20 -17.79 -0.88 20.33
N THR A 21 -16.48 -1.16 20.40
CA THR A 21 -15.95 -2.28 21.19
C THR A 21 -16.16 -2.04 22.68
N ALA A 22 -15.86 -0.83 23.18
CA ALA A 22 -16.10 -0.42 24.56
C ALA A 22 -17.58 -0.53 24.95
N LEU A 23 -18.49 -0.11 24.06
CA LEU A 23 -19.94 -0.25 24.26
C LEU A 23 -20.35 -1.72 24.33
N LYS A 24 -19.86 -2.55 23.38
CA LYS A 24 -20.11 -3.99 23.37
C LYS A 24 -19.63 -4.68 24.65
N TRP A 25 -18.51 -4.23 25.21
CA TRP A 25 -17.95 -4.76 26.45
C TRP A 25 -18.54 -4.13 27.72
N GLY A 26 -19.49 -3.19 27.59
CA GLY A 26 -20.13 -2.53 28.72
C GLY A 26 -19.21 -1.56 29.49
N VAL A 27 -18.06 -1.18 28.93
CA VAL A 27 -17.16 -0.17 29.51
C VAL A 27 -17.81 1.22 29.46
N ILE A 28 -18.63 1.46 28.43
CA ILE A 28 -19.48 2.64 28.30
C ILE A 28 -20.93 2.20 28.13
N GLY A 29 -21.87 2.95 28.73
CA GLY A 29 -23.30 2.62 28.65
C GLY A 29 -23.97 3.04 27.35
N GLN A 30 -23.36 3.98 26.61
CA GLN A 30 -23.87 4.47 25.33
C GLN A 30 -22.73 5.07 24.49
N MET A 31 -23.01 5.28 23.19
CA MET A 31 -22.06 5.96 22.30
C MET A 31 -21.92 7.44 22.68
N PRO A 32 -20.70 7.97 22.85
CA PRO A 32 -20.50 9.34 23.31
C PRO A 32 -20.77 10.40 22.22
N ALA A 33 -20.68 10.02 20.94
CA ALA A 33 -20.93 10.91 19.81
C ALA A 33 -21.25 10.12 18.53
N THR A 34 -21.98 10.76 17.61
CA THR A 34 -22.10 10.31 16.22
C THR A 34 -20.85 10.72 15.46
N LEU A 35 -20.11 9.74 14.94
CA LEU A 35 -18.90 9.98 14.16
C LEU A 35 -19.21 9.93 12.67
N GLU A 36 -19.14 11.08 12.01
CA GLU A 36 -19.35 11.22 10.57
C GLU A 36 -18.02 11.37 9.83
N ARG A 37 -17.92 10.75 8.67
CA ARG A 37 -16.72 10.81 7.83
C ARG A 37 -16.75 12.08 6.99
N LEU A 38 -15.60 12.72 6.87
CA LEU A 38 -15.41 13.85 5.97
C LEU A 38 -15.49 13.36 4.52
N GLU A 39 -16.06 14.19 3.64
CA GLU A 39 -15.99 13.94 2.21
C GLU A 39 -14.53 13.99 1.74
N VAL A 40 -14.14 13.01 0.92
CA VAL A 40 -12.80 12.94 0.35
C VAL A 40 -12.98 12.72 -1.14
N ALA A 41 -12.48 13.66 -1.94
CA ALA A 41 -12.44 13.49 -3.38
C ALA A 41 -11.68 12.19 -3.72
N PRO A 42 -12.18 11.39 -4.68
CA PRO A 42 -11.46 10.21 -5.15
C PRO A 42 -10.06 10.63 -5.60
N SER A 43 -9.03 9.95 -5.09
CA SER A 43 -7.70 10.09 -5.67
C SER A 43 -7.72 9.38 -7.02
N ALA A 44 -7.56 10.13 -8.10
CA ALA A 44 -7.22 9.53 -9.37
C ALA A 44 -5.79 8.98 -9.27
N MET A 45 -5.62 7.68 -9.40
CA MET A 45 -4.32 7.08 -9.65
C MET A 45 -4.22 6.91 -11.16
N ALA A 46 -3.35 7.68 -11.81
CA ALA A 46 -3.10 7.53 -13.23
C ALA A 46 -2.42 6.19 -13.47
N PHE A 47 -2.92 5.43 -14.44
CA PHE A 47 -2.24 4.24 -14.94
C PHE A 47 -1.33 4.66 -16.09
N TYR A 48 -0.22 3.97 -16.26
CA TYR A 48 0.62 4.12 -17.43
C TYR A 48 -0.07 3.47 -18.63
N GLU A 49 -0.13 4.20 -19.74
CA GLU A 49 -0.39 3.60 -21.04
C GLU A 49 0.83 2.74 -21.47
N PRO A 50 0.66 1.74 -22.35
CA PRO A 50 1.74 0.82 -22.72
C PRO A 50 3.04 1.53 -23.17
N HIS A 51 2.91 2.57 -23.99
CA HIS A 51 4.05 3.36 -24.47
C HIS A 51 4.73 4.20 -23.38
N GLU A 52 4.01 4.59 -22.31
CA GLU A 52 4.59 5.30 -21.17
C GLU A 52 5.40 4.34 -20.31
N PHE A 53 4.91 3.10 -20.19
CA PHE A 53 5.61 2.05 -19.47
C PHE A 53 6.89 1.61 -20.21
N GLU A 54 6.83 1.39 -21.53
CA GLU A 54 8.02 1.09 -22.35
C GLU A 54 9.12 2.16 -22.18
N ARG A 55 8.75 3.44 -22.20
CA ARG A 55 9.69 4.55 -21.95
C ARG A 55 10.27 4.54 -20.54
N LEU A 56 9.50 4.08 -19.54
CA LEU A 56 9.97 3.94 -18.17
C LEU A 56 10.99 2.80 -18.05
N GLU A 57 10.79 1.70 -18.77
CA GLU A 57 11.74 0.60 -18.84
C GLU A 57 13.06 1.03 -19.49
N GLU A 58 13.00 1.74 -20.61
CA GLU A 58 14.18 2.28 -21.29
C GLU A 58 14.99 3.18 -20.35
N ALA A 59 14.32 4.15 -19.71
CA ALA A 59 14.97 5.03 -18.75
C ALA A 59 15.52 4.28 -17.54
N ALA A 60 14.81 3.27 -17.02
CA ALA A 60 15.28 2.46 -15.90
C ALA A 60 16.52 1.62 -16.28
N ALA A 61 16.59 1.13 -17.51
CA ALA A 61 17.74 0.41 -18.04
C ALA A 61 18.99 1.30 -18.09
N GLU A 62 18.82 2.58 -18.46
CA GLU A 62 19.92 3.57 -18.46
C GLU A 62 20.43 3.88 -17.04
N VAL A 63 19.54 3.95 -16.05
CA VAL A 63 19.92 4.18 -14.64
C VAL A 63 20.63 2.96 -14.05
N GLY A 64 20.18 1.75 -14.38
CA GLY A 64 20.90 0.51 -14.10
C GLY A 64 20.02 -0.70 -13.82
N ARG A 65 20.64 -1.88 -13.80
CA ARG A 65 19.95 -3.18 -13.74
C ARG A 65 18.96 -3.34 -12.58
N GLN A 66 19.25 -2.76 -11.42
CA GLN A 66 18.35 -2.83 -10.26
C GLN A 66 17.05 -2.03 -10.48
N HIS A 67 17.14 -0.87 -11.14
CA HIS A 67 15.98 -0.05 -11.45
C HIS A 67 15.12 -0.71 -12.51
N LEU A 68 15.75 -1.25 -13.57
CA LEU A 68 15.06 -2.04 -14.58
C LEU A 68 14.33 -3.25 -13.96
N ALA A 69 15.01 -4.01 -13.10
CA ALA A 69 14.39 -5.13 -12.40
C ALA A 69 13.19 -4.69 -11.55
N PHE A 70 13.31 -3.57 -10.81
CA PHE A 70 12.21 -3.03 -10.02
C PHE A 70 11.01 -2.61 -10.88
N THR A 71 11.26 -1.93 -12.00
CA THR A 71 10.22 -1.52 -12.95
C THR A 71 9.50 -2.72 -13.56
N LEU A 72 10.23 -3.74 -14.03
CA LEU A 72 9.64 -4.94 -14.63
C LEU A 72 8.85 -5.77 -13.61
N LEU A 73 9.40 -5.96 -12.41
CA LEU A 73 8.71 -6.70 -11.34
C LEU A 73 7.43 -5.99 -10.88
N GLY A 74 7.45 -4.65 -10.82
CA GLY A 74 6.27 -3.87 -10.45
C GLY A 74 5.23 -3.78 -11.56
N GLY A 75 5.65 -3.56 -12.80
CA GLY A 75 4.77 -3.31 -13.92
C GLY A 75 4.28 -4.56 -14.65
N GLU A 76 5.18 -5.52 -14.96
CA GLU A 76 4.80 -6.75 -15.67
C GLU A 76 4.34 -7.84 -14.71
N ALA A 77 5.07 -8.07 -13.61
CA ALA A 77 4.73 -9.12 -12.65
C ALA A 77 3.71 -8.65 -11.60
N GLY A 78 3.42 -7.34 -11.54
CA GLY A 78 2.41 -6.77 -10.64
C GLY A 78 2.78 -6.82 -9.16
N LEU A 79 4.08 -6.98 -8.83
CA LEU A 79 4.54 -7.04 -7.45
C LEU A 79 4.49 -5.67 -6.78
N ARG A 80 4.03 -5.61 -5.53
CA ARG A 80 4.10 -4.39 -4.72
C ARG A 80 5.54 -4.11 -4.30
N CYS A 81 5.87 -2.85 -3.98
CA CYS A 81 7.22 -2.50 -3.54
C CYS A 81 7.73 -3.35 -2.37
N GLY A 82 6.88 -3.63 -1.37
CA GLY A 82 7.24 -4.49 -0.24
C GLY A 82 7.50 -5.95 -0.66
N GLU A 83 6.78 -6.41 -1.68
CA GLU A 83 6.96 -7.74 -2.25
C GLU A 83 8.28 -7.83 -3.03
N ILE A 84 8.62 -6.81 -3.81
CA ILE A 84 9.90 -6.72 -4.53
C ILE A 84 11.08 -6.68 -3.54
N ILE A 85 10.97 -5.91 -2.45
CA ILE A 85 12.02 -5.79 -1.43
C ILE A 85 12.26 -7.11 -0.70
N ALA A 86 11.21 -7.90 -0.48
CA ALA A 86 11.30 -9.18 0.21
C ALA A 86 11.75 -10.36 -0.67
N LEU A 87 11.95 -10.15 -1.97
CA LEU A 87 12.37 -11.22 -2.86
C LEU A 87 13.76 -11.74 -2.50
N GLU A 88 13.85 -13.03 -2.20
CA GLU A 88 15.12 -13.73 -2.06
C GLU A 88 15.45 -14.54 -3.32
N HIS A 89 16.73 -14.86 -3.51
CA HIS A 89 17.18 -15.63 -4.67
C HIS A 89 16.53 -17.03 -4.75
N THR A 90 16.06 -17.57 -3.63
CA THR A 90 15.31 -18.84 -3.57
C THR A 90 13.86 -18.73 -4.01
N ASP A 91 13.30 -17.52 -4.05
CA ASP A 91 11.91 -17.29 -4.45
C ASP A 91 11.74 -17.22 -5.98
N VAL A 92 12.85 -17.01 -6.69
CA VAL A 92 12.89 -16.92 -8.15
C VAL A 92 13.22 -18.29 -8.74
N SER A 93 12.20 -18.99 -9.22
CA SER A 93 12.40 -20.05 -10.20
C SER A 93 12.27 -19.45 -11.59
N LEU A 94 13.04 -19.93 -12.58
CA LEU A 94 13.04 -19.43 -13.97
C LEU A 94 11.63 -19.35 -14.62
N ASN A 95 10.61 -19.92 -13.98
CA ASN A 95 9.22 -19.96 -14.46
C ASN A 95 8.18 -19.42 -13.46
N HIS A 96 8.52 -19.08 -12.21
CA HIS A 96 7.53 -18.65 -11.20
C HIS A 96 8.17 -18.01 -9.95
N VAL A 97 7.55 -16.96 -9.41
CA VAL A 97 7.85 -16.36 -8.10
C VAL A 97 6.95 -17.00 -7.05
N ARG A 98 7.51 -17.65 -6.03
CA ARG A 98 6.75 -18.46 -5.05
C ARG A 98 6.43 -17.78 -3.72
N ARG A 99 7.15 -16.70 -3.34
CA ARG A 99 6.92 -15.94 -2.10
C ARG A 99 7.48 -14.53 -2.22
N SER A 100 6.81 -13.58 -1.57
CA SER A 100 7.22 -12.17 -1.52
C SER A 100 6.71 -11.44 -0.26
N GLU A 101 6.51 -12.15 0.86
CA GLU A 101 6.07 -11.50 2.10
C GLU A 101 7.26 -10.91 2.86
N TRP A 102 7.20 -9.61 3.15
CA TRP A 102 8.18 -8.91 4.00
C TRP A 102 7.83 -9.04 5.48
N GLU A 103 8.60 -9.82 6.25
CA GLU A 103 8.57 -9.78 7.72
C GLU A 103 9.55 -8.72 8.22
N GLY A 104 9.03 -7.55 8.55
CA GLY A 104 9.83 -6.40 8.92
C GLY A 104 10.72 -6.61 10.13
N THR A 105 12.02 -6.75 9.89
CA THR A 105 13.06 -6.47 10.89
C THR A 105 14.23 -5.77 10.22
N SER A 106 14.47 -4.51 10.59
CA SER A 106 15.68 -3.76 10.24
C SER A 106 16.68 -3.89 11.40
N PRO A 107 17.99 -4.03 11.14
CA PRO A 107 19.02 -3.57 12.07
C PRO A 107 19.13 -2.04 12.09
#